data_AF-A0A9D4XTN2-F1
#
_entry.id   AF-A0A9D4XTN2-F1
#
_cell.length_a   1.000
_cell.length_b   1.000
_cell.length_c   1.000
_cell.angle_alpha   90.00
_cell.angle_beta   90.00
_cell.angle_gamma   90.00
#
_symmetry.space_group_name_H-M   'P 1'
#
loop_
_entity.id
_entity.type
_entity.pdbx_description
1 polymer ?
#
loop_
_entity_poly.entity_id
_entity_poly.type
_entity_poly.pdbx_seq_one_letter_code
_entity_poly.pdbx_strand_id
1 'polypeptide(L)'
;METPPLDDKARKMRDLLSSFYSPHPSMSPNSPNTISKFTSSDDINSSSFQPDHYMNLMAHEMNLEGLLHKHVEMVTQIKNLDTDLQMLVYENYNKFICATDSIKRMKSNILGMEGNMEQLLDKIMFVQSRSDNVNTSLTESREHIEKLNKTCNLLRKIQFIYDLPDRLSKCIKAEAYADAVRFYTGAMPILKVVFGRYWS
;
A
#
# COMPACT_ATOMS: atom_id res chain seq x y z
N MET A 1 -18.37 -4.89 -13.65
CA MET A 1 -17.18 -4.75 -12.80
C MET A 1 -16.37 -6.02 -12.97
N GLU A 2 -15.31 -5.94 -13.77
CA GLU A 2 -14.50 -7.08 -14.21
C GLU A 2 -13.15 -6.96 -13.49
N THR A 3 -12.87 -7.88 -12.57
CA THR A 3 -11.62 -7.91 -11.80
C THR A 3 -10.52 -8.60 -12.62
N PRO A 4 -9.29 -8.06 -12.67
CA PRO A 4 -8.27 -8.49 -13.61
C PRO A 4 -7.64 -9.87 -13.26
N PRO A 5 -7.04 -10.57 -14.24
CA PRO A 5 -6.62 -11.99 -14.16
C PRO A 5 -5.27 -12.20 -13.46
N LEU A 6 -5.04 -11.52 -12.33
CA LEU A 6 -3.75 -11.57 -11.61
C LEU A 6 -3.58 -12.84 -10.75
N ASP A 7 -4.66 -13.51 -10.36
CA ASP A 7 -4.58 -14.61 -9.38
C ASP A 7 -4.10 -15.93 -9.99
N ASP A 8 -4.35 -16.21 -11.28
CA ASP A 8 -3.94 -17.47 -11.90
C ASP A 8 -2.42 -17.59 -12.05
N LYS A 9 -1.74 -16.49 -12.33
CA LYS A 9 -0.27 -16.46 -12.41
C LYS A 9 0.35 -16.62 -11.03
N ALA A 10 -0.24 -15.98 -10.01
CA ALA A 10 0.21 -16.12 -8.63
C ALA A 10 -0.02 -17.55 -8.10
N ARG A 11 -1.15 -18.17 -8.47
CA ARG A 11 -1.47 -19.57 -8.13
C ARG A 11 -0.49 -20.55 -8.77
N LYS A 12 -0.24 -20.43 -10.08
CA LYS A 12 0.76 -21.25 -10.78
C LYS A 12 2.17 -21.10 -10.21
N MET A 13 2.56 -19.89 -9.82
CA MET A 13 3.87 -19.63 -9.22
C MET A 13 3.97 -20.27 -7.82
N ARG A 14 2.90 -20.20 -7.01
CA ARG A 14 2.82 -20.88 -5.72
C ARG A 14 2.87 -22.39 -5.86
N ASP A 15 2.15 -22.97 -6.83
CA ASP A 15 2.15 -24.42 -7.08
C ASP A 15 3.53 -24.90 -7.55
N LEU A 16 4.18 -24.14 -8.43
CA LEU A 16 5.53 -24.45 -8.91
C LEU A 16 6.55 -24.39 -7.76
N LEU A 17 6.52 -23.32 -6.94
CA LEU A 17 7.37 -23.20 -5.77
C LEU A 17 7.07 -24.30 -4.74
N SER A 18 5.81 -24.66 -4.53
CA SER A 18 5.43 -25.78 -3.68
C SER A 18 6.00 -27.09 -4.20
N SER A 19 6.03 -27.32 -5.52
CA SER A 19 6.65 -28.52 -6.10
C SER A 19 8.17 -28.59 -5.87
N PHE A 20 8.87 -27.45 -5.80
CA PHE A 20 10.32 -27.40 -5.58
C PHE A 20 10.72 -27.45 -4.10
N TYR A 21 9.88 -26.92 -3.21
CA TYR A 21 10.18 -26.75 -1.79
C TYR A 21 9.30 -27.59 -0.84
N SER A 22 8.40 -28.42 -1.37
CA SER A 22 7.69 -29.40 -0.54
C SER A 22 8.72 -30.28 0.19
N PRO A 23 8.60 -30.47 1.51
CA PRO A 23 9.47 -31.37 2.24
C PRO A 23 9.35 -32.77 1.63
N HIS A 24 10.41 -33.21 0.97
CA HIS A 24 10.51 -34.59 0.50
C HIS A 24 10.32 -35.50 1.74
N PRO A 25 9.44 -36.52 1.71
CA PRO A 25 9.18 -37.38 2.89
C PRO A 25 10.37 -38.23 3.35
N SER A 26 11.60 -37.94 2.91
CA SER A 26 12.81 -38.72 3.21
C SER A 26 13.58 -38.24 4.45
N MET A 27 12.95 -37.44 5.32
CA MET A 27 13.53 -37.08 6.63
C MET A 27 12.71 -37.73 7.77
N SER A 28 12.65 -39.06 7.77
CA SER A 28 12.27 -39.87 8.94
C SER A 28 13.27 -41.02 9.08
N PRO A 29 13.98 -41.20 10.21
CA PRO A 29 15.14 -42.10 10.28
C PRO A 29 14.82 -43.60 10.31
N ASN A 30 13.55 -44.02 10.36
CA ASN A 30 13.20 -45.41 10.68
C ASN A 30 12.22 -46.01 9.66
N SER A 31 12.72 -46.45 8.49
CA SER A 31 12.12 -47.58 7.77
C SER A 31 13.09 -48.15 6.71
N PRO A 32 13.43 -49.46 6.75
CA PRO A 32 14.25 -50.08 5.73
C PRO A 32 13.37 -50.52 4.55
N ASN A 33 13.23 -49.66 3.54
CA ASN A 33 12.66 -50.06 2.25
C ASN A 33 13.61 -49.70 1.11
N THR A 34 14.50 -50.66 0.82
CA THR A 34 14.68 -51.25 -0.52
C THR A 34 14.25 -50.39 -1.72
N ILE A 35 15.08 -49.42 -2.07
CA ILE A 35 15.38 -49.18 -3.49
C ILE A 35 16.62 -49.99 -3.78
N SER A 36 16.44 -51.26 -4.10
CA SER A 36 17.44 -52.04 -4.84
C SER A 36 17.46 -51.52 -6.28
N LYS A 37 17.92 -50.27 -6.45
CA LYS A 37 18.55 -49.90 -7.71
C LYS A 37 19.84 -50.70 -7.65
N PHE A 38 19.92 -51.79 -8.43
CA PHE A 38 21.19 -52.43 -8.71
C PHE A 38 22.10 -51.31 -9.17
N THR A 39 22.95 -50.81 -8.28
CA THR A 39 24.16 -50.10 -8.67
C THR A 39 24.94 -51.20 -9.36
N SER A 40 24.80 -51.30 -10.68
CA SER A 40 25.80 -51.98 -11.48
C SER A 40 27.14 -51.49 -10.97
N SER A 41 28.05 -52.39 -10.65
CA SER A 41 29.38 -52.07 -10.10
C SER A 41 30.21 -51.16 -11.03
N ASP A 42 29.63 -50.79 -12.18
CA ASP A 42 30.20 -50.05 -13.30
C ASP A 42 29.64 -48.62 -13.43
N ASP A 43 28.78 -48.15 -12.52
CA ASP A 43 28.34 -46.74 -12.52
C ASP A 43 29.44 -45.82 -11.96
N ILE A 44 30.08 -45.08 -12.86
CA ILE A 44 31.20 -44.16 -12.58
C ILE A 44 30.79 -42.98 -11.68
N ASN A 45 29.50 -42.64 -11.64
CA ASN A 45 28.99 -41.51 -10.83
C ASN A 45 28.61 -41.93 -9.40
N SER A 46 28.73 -43.21 -9.07
CA SER A 46 28.42 -43.74 -7.73
C SER A 46 29.51 -43.37 -6.73
N SER A 47 29.10 -43.05 -5.50
CA SER A 47 30.04 -42.81 -4.39
C SER A 47 30.90 -44.03 -4.01
N SER A 48 30.50 -45.22 -4.46
CA SER A 48 31.20 -46.49 -4.20
C SER A 48 32.01 -46.98 -5.41
N PHE A 49 32.23 -46.13 -6.42
CA PHE A 49 32.97 -46.50 -7.64
C PHE A 49 34.36 -47.04 -7.32
N GLN A 50 34.69 -48.21 -7.88
CA GLN A 50 35.99 -48.87 -7.74
C GLN A 50 36.74 -48.81 -9.08
N PRO A 51 37.73 -47.91 -9.23
CA PRO A 51 38.42 -47.71 -10.51
C PRO A 51 39.09 -48.99 -11.03
N ASP A 52 39.75 -49.75 -10.16
CA ASP A 52 40.49 -50.95 -10.57
C ASP A 52 39.58 -52.06 -11.10
N HIS A 53 38.37 -52.21 -10.54
CA HIS A 53 37.39 -53.18 -11.02
C HIS A 53 36.83 -52.75 -12.38
N TYR A 54 36.46 -51.48 -12.52
CA TYR A 54 35.95 -50.91 -13.76
C TYR A 54 36.97 -51.00 -14.90
N MET A 55 38.26 -50.72 -14.62
CA MET A 55 39.33 -50.79 -15.62
C MET A 55 39.62 -52.23 -16.05
N ASN A 56 39.60 -53.20 -15.13
CA ASN A 56 39.75 -54.61 -15.47
C ASN A 56 38.59 -55.12 -16.33
N LEU A 57 37.35 -54.74 -16.00
CA LEU A 57 36.18 -55.10 -16.79
C LEU A 57 36.28 -54.50 -18.21
N MET A 58 36.59 -53.20 -18.31
CA MET A 58 36.80 -52.51 -19.58
C MET A 58 37.89 -53.14 -20.45
N ALA A 59 39.01 -53.57 -19.85
CA ALA A 59 40.11 -54.22 -20.57
C ALA A 59 39.73 -55.62 -21.08
N HIS A 60 38.81 -56.31 -20.40
CA HIS A 60 38.29 -57.61 -20.83
C HIS A 60 37.17 -57.50 -21.87
N GLU A 61 36.35 -56.45 -21.82
CA GLU A 61 35.18 -56.28 -22.69
C GLU A 61 35.44 -55.50 -23.98
N MET A 62 36.43 -54.60 -24.00
CA MET A 62 36.73 -53.75 -25.16
C MET A 62 38.04 -54.13 -25.85
N ASN A 63 38.07 -54.00 -27.18
CA ASN A 63 39.31 -54.08 -27.94
C ASN A 63 40.10 -52.76 -27.83
N LEU A 64 41.36 -52.77 -28.28
CA LEU A 64 42.26 -51.61 -28.18
C LEU A 64 41.69 -50.34 -28.85
N GLU A 65 40.99 -50.49 -29.96
CA GLU A 65 40.36 -49.38 -30.69
C GLU A 65 39.20 -48.76 -29.89
N GLY A 66 38.36 -49.60 -29.28
CA GLY A 66 37.29 -49.17 -28.38
C GLY A 66 37.83 -48.46 -27.14
N LEU A 67 38.92 -48.98 -26.57
CA LEU A 67 39.59 -48.34 -25.42
C LEU A 67 40.17 -46.97 -25.80
N LEU A 68 40.77 -46.83 -26.98
CA LEU A 68 41.27 -45.56 -27.50
C LEU A 68 40.14 -44.56 -27.72
N HIS A 69 39.02 -45.00 -28.32
CA HIS A 69 37.85 -44.15 -28.49
C HIS A 69 37.32 -43.67 -27.15
N LYS A 70 37.22 -44.57 -26.16
CA LYS A 70 36.75 -44.23 -24.81
C LYS A 70 37.67 -43.24 -24.10
N HIS A 71 38.98 -43.36 -24.28
CA HIS A 71 39.95 -42.38 -23.79
C HIS A 71 39.72 -41.00 -24.41
N VAL A 72 39.55 -40.91 -25.73
CA VAL A 72 39.29 -39.63 -26.42
C VAL A 72 37.95 -39.01 -25.96
N GLU A 73 36.92 -39.84 -25.80
CA GLU A 73 35.64 -39.41 -25.26
C GLU A 73 35.80 -38.83 -23.85
N MET A 74 36.50 -39.53 -22.96
CA MET A 74 36.73 -39.09 -21.58
C MET A 74 37.51 -37.78 -21.51
N VAL A 75 38.55 -37.61 -22.34
CA VAL A 75 39.30 -36.34 -22.43
C VAL A 75 38.38 -35.20 -22.86
N THR A 76 37.44 -35.46 -23.77
CA THR A 76 36.46 -34.46 -24.21
C THR A 76 35.47 -34.13 -23.09
N GLN A 77 34.96 -35.14 -22.38
CA GLN A 77 34.06 -34.96 -21.25
C GLN A 77 34.71 -34.16 -20.12
N ILE A 78 35.99 -34.43 -19.81
CA ILE A 78 36.75 -33.68 -18.80
C ILE A 78 36.82 -32.19 -19.18
N LYS A 79 37.11 -31.87 -20.44
CA LYS A 79 37.16 -30.47 -20.92
C LYS A 79 35.80 -29.77 -20.87
N ASN A 80 34.74 -30.49 -21.22
CA ASN A 80 33.37 -29.95 -21.16
C ASN A 80 32.97 -29.67 -19.70
N LEU A 81 33.26 -30.60 -18.78
CA LEU A 81 32.99 -30.41 -17.35
C LEU A 81 33.76 -29.23 -16.76
N ASP A 82 35.02 -29.04 -17.14
CA ASP A 82 35.80 -27.86 -16.73
C ASP A 82 35.17 -26.55 -17.24
N THR A 83 34.74 -26.54 -18.50
CA THR A 83 34.05 -25.39 -19.11
C THR A 83 32.72 -25.09 -18.39
N ASP A 84 31.93 -26.12 -18.10
CA ASP A 84 30.66 -26.00 -17.39
C ASP A 84 30.87 -25.49 -15.95
N LEU A 85 31.91 -25.97 -15.26
CA LEU A 85 32.28 -25.49 -13.94
C LEU A 85 32.65 -24.00 -13.98
N GLN A 86 33.47 -23.59 -14.94
CA GLN A 86 33.84 -22.18 -15.12
C GLN A 86 32.61 -21.31 -15.40
N MET A 87 31.70 -21.78 -16.26
CA MET A 87 30.45 -21.09 -16.57
C MET A 87 29.57 -20.92 -15.33
N LEU A 88 29.41 -21.98 -14.52
CA LEU A 88 28.64 -21.94 -13.29
C LEU A 88 29.22 -20.94 -12.29
N VAL A 89 30.54 -20.93 -12.12
CA VAL A 89 31.24 -19.98 -11.26
C VAL A 89 31.01 -18.55 -11.74
N TYR A 90 31.14 -18.29 -13.05
CA TYR A 90 30.88 -16.97 -13.62
C TYR A 90 29.44 -16.52 -13.38
N GLU A 91 28.46 -17.38 -13.68
CA GLU A 91 27.05 -17.06 -13.42
C GLU A 91 26.79 -16.76 -11.95
N ASN A 92 27.39 -17.54 -11.05
CA ASN A 92 27.22 -17.36 -9.62
C ASN A 92 27.80 -16.02 -9.16
N TYR A 93 29.03 -15.69 -9.56
CA TYR A 93 29.63 -14.39 -9.27
C TYR A 93 28.82 -13.23 -9.85
N ASN A 94 28.34 -13.35 -11.08
CA ASN A 94 27.49 -12.33 -11.69
C ASN A 94 26.18 -12.13 -10.90
N LYS A 95 25.53 -13.22 -10.46
CA LYS A 95 24.34 -13.15 -9.59
C LYS A 95 24.66 -12.46 -8.26
N PHE A 96 25.80 -12.76 -7.63
CA PHE A 96 26.25 -12.09 -6.41
C PHE A 96 26.51 -10.58 -6.59
N ILE A 97 27.16 -10.21 -7.70
CA ILE A 97 27.41 -8.81 -8.05
C ILE A 97 26.08 -8.09 -8.26
N CYS A 98 25.17 -8.65 -9.05
CA CYS A 98 23.83 -8.08 -9.28
C CYS A 98 23.02 -7.94 -7.98
N ALA A 99 23.08 -8.93 -7.09
CA ALA A 99 22.43 -8.86 -5.78
C ALA A 99 23.02 -7.73 -4.93
N THR A 100 24.35 -7.64 -4.88
CA THR A 100 25.07 -6.59 -4.14
C THR A 100 24.72 -5.20 -4.66
N ASP A 101 24.67 -5.01 -5.98
CA ASP A 101 24.31 -3.72 -6.59
C ASP A 101 22.84 -3.37 -6.38
N SER A 102 21.95 -4.37 -6.34
CA SER A 102 20.55 -4.17 -5.98
C SER A 102 20.40 -3.70 -4.55
N ILE A 103 21.17 -4.27 -3.60
CA ILE A 103 21.21 -3.81 -2.21
C ILE A 103 21.74 -2.38 -2.12
N LYS A 104 22.81 -2.03 -2.85
CA LYS A 104 23.33 -0.65 -2.89
C LYS A 104 22.29 0.35 -3.39
N ARG A 105 21.59 0.03 -4.49
CA ARG A 105 20.50 0.88 -5.02
C ARG A 105 19.37 1.01 -4.02
N MET A 106 18.96 -0.09 -3.38
CA MET A 106 17.92 -0.08 -2.35
C MET A 106 18.30 0.85 -1.19
N LYS A 107 19.54 0.76 -0.69
CA LYS A 107 20.06 1.66 0.36
C LYS A 107 20.00 3.12 -0.06
N SER A 108 20.47 3.45 -1.27
CA SER A 108 20.45 4.82 -1.78
C SER A 108 19.03 5.38 -1.89
N ASN A 109 18.08 4.57 -2.36
CA ASN A 109 16.68 4.98 -2.48
C ASN A 109 16.03 5.20 -1.12
N ILE A 110 16.29 4.35 -0.13
CA ILE A 110 15.77 4.51 1.24
C ILE A 110 16.29 5.79 1.87
N LEU A 111 17.59 6.07 1.74
CA LEU A 111 18.18 7.31 2.27
C LEU A 111 17.60 8.55 1.58
N GLY A 112 17.35 8.50 0.27
CA GLY A 112 16.66 9.59 -0.44
C GLY A 112 15.19 9.75 -0.02
N MET A 113 14.52 8.66 0.35
CA MET A 113 13.12 8.67 0.77
C MET A 113 12.94 9.33 2.15
N GLU A 114 13.85 9.13 3.08
CA GLU A 114 13.82 9.76 4.41
C GLU A 114 13.79 11.29 4.29
N GLY A 115 14.71 11.87 3.51
CA GLY A 115 14.72 13.33 3.28
C GLY A 115 13.46 13.84 2.56
N ASN A 116 12.90 13.07 1.63
CA ASN A 116 11.64 13.44 0.98
C ASN A 116 10.45 13.41 1.96
N MET A 117 10.46 12.46 2.92
CA MET A 117 9.41 12.33 3.93
C MET A 117 9.46 13.48 4.94
N GLU A 118 10.66 13.91 5.36
CA GLU A 118 10.84 15.11 6.19
C GLU A 118 10.30 16.36 5.49
N GLN A 119 10.66 16.57 4.21
CA GLN A 119 10.14 17.69 3.42
C GLN A 119 8.61 17.64 3.27
N LEU A 120 8.02 16.45 3.17
CA LEU A 120 6.57 16.29 3.10
C LEU A 120 5.92 16.65 4.44
N LEU A 121 6.50 16.22 5.57
CA LEU A 121 6.02 16.55 6.90
C LEU A 121 6.03 18.06 7.12
N ASP A 122 7.12 18.73 6.77
CA ASP A 122 7.23 20.20 6.86
C ASP A 122 6.15 20.90 6.04
N LYS A 123 5.89 20.43 4.81
CA LYS A 123 4.81 20.97 3.97
C LYS A 123 3.43 20.76 4.58
N ILE A 124 3.17 19.58 5.16
CA ILE A 124 1.90 19.31 5.84
C ILE A 124 1.74 20.22 7.05
N MET A 125 2.77 20.40 7.87
CA MET A 125 2.74 21.32 9.01
C MET A 125 2.54 22.77 8.58
N PHE A 126 3.17 23.19 7.47
CA PHE A 126 2.96 24.50 6.90
C PHE A 126 1.52 24.70 6.40
N VAL A 127 0.95 23.71 5.69
CA VAL A 127 -0.46 23.77 5.25
C VAL A 127 -1.40 23.79 6.44
N GLN A 128 -1.15 22.96 7.46
CA GLN A 128 -1.96 22.90 8.68
C GLN A 128 -1.97 24.24 9.40
N SER A 129 -0.79 24.82 9.67
CA SER A 129 -0.69 26.13 10.33
C SER A 129 -1.38 27.26 9.54
N ARG A 130 -1.27 27.26 8.20
CA ARG A 130 -2.00 28.21 7.36
C ARG A 130 -3.51 27.99 7.40
N SER A 131 -3.96 26.73 7.41
CA SER A 131 -5.37 26.37 7.54
C SER A 131 -5.94 26.83 8.87
N ASP A 132 -5.21 26.60 9.96
CA ASP A 132 -5.61 27.03 11.30
C ASP A 132 -5.74 28.55 11.37
N ASN A 133 -4.79 29.30 10.80
CA ASN A 133 -4.86 30.76 10.74
C ASN A 133 -6.04 31.28 9.89
N VAL A 134 -6.34 30.63 8.76
CA VAL A 134 -7.54 30.98 7.96
C VAL A 134 -8.80 30.68 8.75
N ASN A 135 -8.84 29.54 9.45
CA ASN A 135 -9.98 29.13 10.24
C ASN A 135 -10.24 30.10 11.41
N THR A 136 -9.21 30.51 12.15
CA THR A 136 -9.35 31.50 13.24
C THR A 136 -9.88 32.84 12.71
N SER A 137 -9.33 33.33 11.59
CA SER A 137 -9.80 34.57 10.96
C SER A 137 -11.26 34.49 10.50
N LEU A 138 -11.70 33.34 9.95
CA LEU A 138 -13.08 33.11 9.59
C LEU A 138 -14.00 33.03 10.81
N THR A 139 -13.57 32.42 11.92
CA THR A 139 -14.36 32.40 13.16
C THR A 139 -14.56 33.79 13.73
N GLU A 140 -13.51 34.62 13.78
CA GLU A 140 -13.61 36.02 14.21
C GLU A 140 -14.57 36.82 13.33
N SER A 141 -14.47 36.64 12.01
CA SER A 141 -15.36 37.30 11.04
C SER A 141 -16.81 36.88 11.23
N ARG A 142 -17.09 35.59 11.49
CA ARG A 142 -18.43 35.08 11.77
C ARG A 142 -19.01 35.67 13.04
N GLU A 143 -18.22 35.77 14.12
CA GLU A 143 -18.65 36.40 15.37
C GLU A 143 -19.01 37.88 15.17
N HIS A 144 -18.20 38.61 14.39
CA HIS A 144 -18.49 40.00 14.07
C HIS A 144 -19.78 40.15 13.26
N ILE A 145 -20.00 39.29 12.25
CA ILE A 145 -21.24 39.25 11.47
C ILE A 145 -22.44 38.91 12.36
N GLU A 146 -22.31 37.97 13.28
CA GLU A 146 -23.38 37.60 14.21
C GLU A 146 -23.75 38.78 15.12
N LYS A 147 -22.75 39.50 15.66
CA LYS A 147 -22.97 40.71 16.46
C LYS A 147 -23.71 41.78 15.64
N LEU A 148 -23.29 42.02 14.41
CA LEU A 148 -23.95 42.99 13.52
C LEU A 148 -25.38 42.56 13.19
N ASN A 149 -25.61 41.28 12.94
CA ASN A 149 -26.95 40.76 12.68
C ASN A 149 -27.86 40.91 13.91
N LYS A 150 -27.35 40.67 15.12
CA LYS A 150 -28.07 40.95 16.38
C LYS A 150 -28.48 42.42 16.45
N THR A 151 -27.58 43.35 16.16
CA THR A 151 -27.90 44.79 16.18
C THR A 151 -28.89 45.20 15.08
N CYS A 152 -28.74 44.70 13.85
CA CYS A 152 -29.68 44.98 12.76
C CYS A 152 -31.08 44.43 13.04
N ASN A 153 -31.17 43.24 13.63
CA ASN A 153 -32.46 42.65 14.02
C ASN A 153 -33.13 43.44 15.15
N LEU A 154 -32.36 43.95 16.12
CA LEU A 154 -32.89 44.84 17.14
C LEU A 154 -33.39 46.15 16.53
N LEU A 155 -32.59 46.78 15.65
CA LEU A 155 -32.98 48.01 14.97
C LEU A 155 -34.26 47.82 14.16
N ARG A 156 -34.40 46.70 13.44
CA ARG A 156 -35.62 46.36 12.69
C ARG A 156 -36.84 46.20 13.62
N LYS A 157 -36.66 45.58 14.79
CA LYS A 157 -37.74 45.47 15.80
C LYS A 157 -38.14 46.85 16.35
N ILE A 158 -37.17 47.72 16.61
CA ILE A 158 -37.42 49.10 17.07
C ILE A 158 -38.14 49.90 15.99
N GLN A 159 -37.67 49.84 14.75
CA GLN A 159 -38.31 50.51 13.61
C GLN A 159 -39.76 50.02 13.43
N PHE A 160 -40.00 48.73 13.59
CA PHE A 160 -41.35 48.18 13.53
C PHE A 160 -42.27 48.72 14.65
N ILE A 161 -41.75 48.88 15.87
CA ILE A 161 -42.50 49.50 16.98
C ILE A 161 -42.75 50.99 16.69
N TYR A 162 -41.75 51.71 16.18
CA TYR A 162 -41.86 53.13 15.86
C TYR A 162 -42.89 53.40 14.75
N ASP A 163 -42.94 52.55 13.72
CA ASP A 163 -43.90 52.69 12.62
C ASP A 163 -45.33 52.23 13.00
N LEU A 164 -45.50 51.50 14.11
CA LEU A 164 -46.76 50.87 14.49
C LEU A 164 -47.89 51.88 14.77
N PRO A 165 -47.70 52.99 15.51
CA PRO A 165 -48.75 53.96 15.80
C PRO A 165 -49.24 54.67 14.53
N ASP A 166 -48.34 55.02 13.62
CA ASP A 166 -48.70 55.66 12.35
C ASP A 166 -49.50 54.70 11.45
N ARG A 167 -49.10 53.43 11.40
CA ARG A 167 -49.86 52.37 10.69
C ARG A 167 -51.24 52.16 11.32
N LEU A 168 -51.32 52.11 12.64
CA LEU A 168 -52.58 51.92 13.37
C LEU A 168 -53.52 53.13 13.18
N SER A 169 -52.99 54.36 13.24
CA SER A 169 -53.74 55.58 12.99
C SER A 169 -54.33 55.62 11.57
N LYS A 170 -53.57 55.18 10.57
CA LYS A 170 -54.06 55.06 9.19
C LYS A 170 -55.18 54.02 9.07
N CYS A 171 -55.03 52.84 9.69
CA CYS A 171 -56.06 51.79 9.65
C CYS A 171 -57.36 52.22 10.36
N ILE A 172 -57.27 52.96 11.46
CA ILE A 172 -58.44 53.51 12.17
C ILE A 172 -59.18 54.55 11.30
N LYS A 173 -58.44 55.44 10.63
CA LYS A 173 -59.02 56.45 9.73
C LYS A 173 -59.67 55.85 8.48
N ALA A 174 -59.21 54.70 8.04
CA ALA A 174 -59.73 53.99 6.88
C ALA A 174 -60.83 52.96 7.21
N GLU A 175 -61.32 52.91 8.45
CA GLU A 175 -62.29 51.92 8.97
C GLU A 175 -61.87 50.44 8.78
N ALA A 176 -60.58 50.19 8.54
CA ALA A 176 -60.00 48.86 8.33
C ALA A 176 -59.60 48.21 9.66
N TYR A 177 -60.60 47.93 10.52
CA TYR A 177 -60.38 47.43 11.88
C TYR A 177 -59.75 46.03 11.94
N ALA A 178 -60.02 45.16 10.95
CA ALA A 178 -59.43 43.82 10.89
C ALA A 178 -57.90 43.87 10.70
N ASP A 179 -57.40 44.78 9.87
CA ASP A 179 -55.97 44.97 9.64
C ASP A 179 -55.28 45.61 10.84
N ALA A 180 -55.93 46.57 11.50
CA ALA A 180 -55.46 47.17 12.75
C ALA A 180 -55.21 46.12 13.84
N VAL A 181 -56.16 45.21 14.05
CA VAL A 181 -56.03 44.12 15.03
C VAL A 181 -54.91 43.15 14.63
N ARG A 182 -54.76 42.84 13.33
CA ARG A 182 -53.69 41.96 12.85
C ARG A 182 -52.30 42.55 13.05
N PHE A 183 -52.10 43.84 12.73
CA PHE A 183 -50.84 44.53 12.97
C PHE A 183 -50.52 44.64 14.47
N TYR A 184 -51.52 44.93 15.31
CA TYR A 184 -51.35 45.00 16.76
C TYR A 184 -51.00 43.63 17.36
N THR A 185 -51.73 42.56 17.01
CA THR A 185 -51.47 41.20 17.49
C THR A 185 -50.10 40.69 17.04
N GLY A 186 -49.66 41.03 15.82
CA GLY A 186 -48.31 40.71 15.33
C GLY A 186 -47.20 41.48 16.04
N ALA A 187 -47.48 42.68 16.54
CA ALA A 187 -46.54 43.50 17.31
C ALA A 187 -46.49 43.18 18.80
N MET A 188 -47.59 42.66 19.35
CA MET A 188 -47.74 42.28 20.75
C MET A 188 -46.59 41.41 21.32
N PRO A 189 -46.08 40.37 20.64
CA PRO A 189 -44.94 39.60 21.16
C PRO A 189 -43.65 40.41 21.26
N ILE A 190 -43.42 41.36 20.34
CA ILE A 190 -42.24 42.22 20.36
C ILE A 190 -42.37 43.27 21.48
N LEU A 191 -43.55 43.87 21.61
CA LEU A 191 -43.86 44.84 22.67
C LEU A 191 -43.77 44.20 24.06
N LYS A 192 -44.29 42.98 24.24
CA LYS A 192 -44.20 42.25 25.51
C LYS A 192 -42.76 41.94 25.91
N VAL A 193 -41.89 41.59 24.95
CA VAL A 193 -40.47 41.31 25.23
C VAL A 193 -39.65 42.57 25.53
N VAL A 194 -39.99 43.70 24.92
CA VAL A 194 -39.28 44.99 25.10
C VAL A 194 -39.79 45.77 26.31
N PHE A 195 -41.11 45.93 26.46
CA PHE A 195 -41.73 46.72 27.53
C PHE A 195 -42.08 45.89 28.78
N GLY A 196 -42.26 44.57 28.65
CA GLY A 196 -42.50 43.70 29.80
C GLY A 196 -41.30 43.56 30.75
N ARG A 197 -40.09 44.00 30.34
CA ARG A 197 -38.93 44.13 31.24
C ARG A 197 -38.93 45.42 32.06
N TYR A 198 -39.73 46.42 31.68
CA TYR A 198 -39.77 47.74 32.33
C TYR A 198 -40.95 47.90 33.30
N TRP A 199 -41.86 46.94 33.37
CA TRP A 199 -43.07 46.96 34.20
C TRP A 199 -43.15 45.74 35.15
N SER A 200 -42.01 45.33 35.71
CA SER A 200 -41.92 44.34 36.78
C SER A 200 -41.04 44.81 37.92
#